data_AF-A0AAX3SMD5-F1
#
_entry.id   AF-A0AAX3SMD5-F1
#
_cell.length_a   1.000
_cell.length_b   1.000
_cell.length_c   1.000
_cell.angle_alpha   90.00
_cell.angle_beta   90.00
_cell.angle_gamma   90.00
#
_symmetry.space_group_name_H-M   'P 1'
#
loop_
_entity.id
_entity.type
_entity.pdbx_description
1 polymer ?
#
loop_
_entity_poly.entity_id
_entity_poly.type
_entity_poly.pdbx_seq_one_letter_code
_entity_poly.pdbx_strand_id
1 'polypeptide(L)'
;MSKEALSVAALAVQRPIPSSLAWDERFVLGEESMDLMHREFVRCVDALLSSDTGALDAALAAFERHVRSHFAEEEETMRVSRYDSARCHVEEHAAVLESLREVKIAFGQGRADVVRAFAIALADWFPGHTRVMDQGLATWLARQRWGGAPVLISKLGLRAGAPIQGYA
;
A
#
# COMPACT_ATOMS: atom_id res chain seq x y z
N MET A 1 25.72 -10.60 21.48
CA MET A 1 25.07 -9.44 22.10
C MET A 1 24.11 -8.87 21.07
N SER A 2 22.84 -9.22 21.25
CA SER A 2 21.73 -9.03 20.31
C SER A 2 21.38 -7.56 20.18
N LYS A 3 21.19 -7.07 18.95
CA LYS A 3 20.52 -5.80 18.68
C LYS A 3 19.10 -6.12 18.20
N GLU A 4 18.22 -6.22 19.19
CA GLU A 4 16.86 -5.68 19.22
C GLU A 4 16.24 -5.36 17.85
N ALA A 5 15.35 -6.25 17.40
CA ALA A 5 14.31 -5.94 16.45
C ALA A 5 13.38 -4.90 17.10
N LEU A 6 13.45 -3.66 16.64
CA LEU A 6 12.53 -2.61 17.06
C LEU A 6 11.14 -2.92 16.49
N SER A 7 10.32 -3.50 17.36
CA SER A 7 8.89 -3.69 17.20
C SER A 7 8.20 -2.37 16.86
N VAL A 8 7.46 -2.37 15.75
CA VAL A 8 6.59 -1.29 15.26
C VAL A 8 5.41 -0.95 16.20
N ALA A 9 5.36 -1.50 17.41
CA ALA A 9 4.24 -1.35 18.35
C ALA A 9 4.23 -0.04 19.17
N ALA A 10 5.15 0.92 18.94
CA ALA A 10 5.26 2.09 19.81
C ALA A 10 5.36 3.43 19.05
N LEU A 11 4.26 3.87 18.43
CA LEU A 11 3.76 5.26 18.49
C LEU A 11 2.40 5.37 17.74
N ALA A 12 1.34 4.80 18.31
CA ALA A 12 -0.01 5.03 17.79
C ALA A 12 -0.61 6.31 18.40
N VAL A 13 -0.52 7.43 17.69
CA VAL A 13 -1.59 8.43 17.72
C VAL A 13 -2.89 7.67 17.45
N GLN A 14 -3.90 7.79 18.31
CA GLN A 14 -5.20 7.13 18.12
C GLN A 14 -5.89 7.62 16.83
N ARG A 15 -5.48 7.05 15.70
CA ARG A 15 -6.27 7.04 14.47
C ARG A 15 -7.34 5.97 14.64
N PRO A 16 -8.61 6.23 14.29
CA PRO A 16 -9.62 5.19 14.26
C PRO A 16 -9.13 4.06 13.35
N ILE A 17 -9.21 2.83 13.85
CA ILE A 17 -8.83 1.63 13.10
C ILE A 17 -9.72 1.57 11.85
N PRO A 18 -9.17 1.59 10.63
CA PRO A 18 -9.97 1.53 9.43
C PRO A 18 -10.68 0.18 9.36
N SER A 19 -12.01 0.21 9.26
CA SER A 19 -12.85 -0.98 9.03
C SER A 19 -12.97 -1.35 7.55
N SER A 20 -12.43 -0.53 6.65
CA SER A 20 -12.38 -0.73 5.21
C SER A 20 -11.25 0.10 4.59
N LEU A 21 -10.80 -0.28 3.40
CA LEU A 21 -9.88 0.50 2.57
C LEU A 21 -10.56 0.77 1.22
N ALA A 22 -10.92 2.03 0.97
CA ALA A 22 -11.50 2.43 -0.30
C ALA A 22 -10.43 3.00 -1.24
N TRP A 23 -10.64 2.83 -2.55
CA TRP A 23 -9.81 3.51 -3.54
C TRP A 23 -9.97 5.03 -3.39
N ASP A 24 -8.85 5.74 -3.49
CA ASP A 24 -8.78 7.18 -3.48
C ASP A 24 -7.97 7.65 -4.68
N GLU A 25 -8.45 8.69 -5.38
CA GLU A 25 -7.76 9.26 -6.54
C GLU A 25 -6.37 9.83 -6.21
N ARG A 26 -6.07 10.03 -4.91
CA ARG A 26 -4.72 10.38 -4.43
C ARG A 26 -3.70 9.24 -4.58
N PHE A 27 -4.12 8.03 -4.88
CA PHE A 27 -3.22 6.89 -5.17
C PHE A 27 -2.80 6.81 -6.64
N VAL A 28 -3.41 7.59 -7.53
CA VAL A 28 -3.08 7.61 -8.96
C VAL A 28 -1.67 8.17 -9.16
N LEU A 29 -0.84 7.42 -9.88
CA LEU A 29 0.53 7.77 -10.23
C LEU A 29 0.68 8.23 -11.69
N GLY A 30 -0.31 7.91 -12.53
CA GLY A 30 -0.27 8.19 -13.97
C GLY A 30 0.55 7.19 -14.77
N GLU A 31 0.91 6.06 -14.18
CA GLU A 31 1.42 4.89 -14.89
C GLU A 31 0.36 3.80 -14.84
N GLU A 32 -0.31 3.57 -15.98
CA GLU A 32 -1.56 2.79 -16.06
C GLU A 32 -1.45 1.39 -15.47
N SER A 33 -0.35 0.67 -15.73
CA SER A 33 -0.16 -0.68 -15.18
C SER A 33 -0.05 -0.65 -13.66
N MET A 34 0.73 0.29 -13.10
CA MET A 34 0.86 0.47 -11.64
C MET A 34 -0.50 0.83 -11.02
N ASP A 35 -1.23 1.78 -11.63
CA ASP A 35 -2.54 2.22 -11.13
C ASP A 35 -3.57 1.06 -11.10
N LEU A 36 -3.52 0.16 -12.09
CA LEU A 36 -4.37 -1.04 -12.11
C LEU A 36 -4.01 -2.02 -11.00
N MET A 37 -2.72 -2.27 -10.78
CA MET A 37 -2.24 -3.13 -9.70
C MET A 37 -2.60 -2.55 -8.34
N HIS A 38 -2.43 -1.24 -8.14
CA HIS A 38 -2.80 -0.53 -6.91
C HIS A 38 -4.30 -0.60 -6.62
N ARG A 39 -5.16 -0.50 -7.64
CA ARG A 39 -6.61 -0.69 -7.47
C ARG A 39 -6.95 -2.10 -7.04
N GLU A 40 -6.23 -3.11 -7.54
CA GLU A 40 -6.41 -4.49 -7.09
C GLU A 40 -5.88 -4.71 -5.67
N PHE A 41 -4.74 -4.13 -5.31
CA PHE A 41 -4.20 -4.15 -3.95
C PHE A 41 -5.23 -3.66 -2.94
N VAL A 42 -5.83 -2.50 -3.21
CA VAL A 42 -6.88 -1.92 -2.36
C VAL A 42 -8.07 -2.88 -2.21
N ARG A 43 -8.54 -3.50 -3.30
CA ARG A 43 -9.63 -4.49 -3.23
C ARG A 43 -9.26 -5.71 -2.40
N CYS A 44 -8.03 -6.23 -2.54
CA CYS A 44 -7.57 -7.38 -1.77
C CYS A 44 -7.46 -7.06 -0.28
N VAL A 45 -6.92 -5.89 0.09
CA VAL A 45 -6.84 -5.46 1.49
C VAL A 45 -8.23 -5.23 2.08
N ASP A 46 -9.13 -4.59 1.33
CA ASP A 46 -10.52 -4.40 1.78
C ASP A 46 -11.25 -5.73 1.98
N ALA A 47 -11.01 -6.72 1.11
CA ALA A 47 -11.53 -8.08 1.30
C ALA A 47 -10.97 -8.74 2.56
N LEU A 48 -9.69 -8.54 2.89
CA LEU A 48 -9.11 -9.03 4.15
C LEU A 48 -9.68 -8.33 5.38
N LEU A 49 -10.13 -7.07 5.27
CA LEU A 49 -10.78 -6.34 6.37
C LEU A 49 -12.23 -6.80 6.59
N SER A 50 -12.96 -7.05 5.50
CA SER A 50 -14.42 -7.21 5.52
C SER A 50 -14.94 -8.65 5.41
N SER A 51 -14.17 -9.59 4.88
CA SER A 51 -14.63 -10.98 4.66
C SER A 51 -14.94 -11.70 5.96
N ASP A 52 -16.02 -12.48 6.01
CA ASP A 52 -16.27 -13.37 7.14
C ASP A 52 -15.14 -14.41 7.32
N THR A 53 -15.01 -14.98 8.52
CA THR A 53 -13.94 -15.95 8.86
C THR A 53 -13.86 -17.11 7.86
N GLY A 54 -15.01 -17.59 7.36
CA GLY A 54 -15.07 -18.68 6.37
C GLY A 54 -14.53 -18.32 4.98
N ALA A 55 -14.43 -17.03 4.65
CA ALA A 55 -13.90 -16.54 3.37
C ALA A 55 -12.44 -16.07 3.48
N LEU A 56 -11.84 -16.08 4.68
CA LEU A 56 -10.51 -15.50 4.89
C LEU A 56 -9.39 -16.23 4.18
N ASP A 57 -9.48 -17.55 4.07
CA ASP A 57 -8.47 -18.34 3.36
C ASP A 57 -8.40 -17.94 1.88
N ALA A 58 -9.56 -17.80 1.24
CA ALA A 58 -9.66 -17.35 -0.14
C ALA A 58 -9.15 -15.90 -0.33
N ALA A 59 -9.49 -15.00 0.61
CA ALA A 59 -9.02 -13.62 0.59
C ALA A 59 -7.49 -13.53 0.76
N LEU A 60 -6.90 -14.31 1.66
CA LEU A 60 -5.45 -14.39 1.83
C LEU A 60 -4.75 -14.93 0.59
N ALA A 61 -5.28 -15.98 -0.02
CA ALA A 61 -4.73 -16.55 -1.23
C ALA A 61 -4.80 -15.55 -2.40
N ALA A 62 -5.88 -14.77 -2.49
CA ALA A 62 -6.00 -13.71 -3.50
C ALA A 62 -4.99 -12.58 -3.27
N PHE A 63 -4.88 -12.09 -2.03
CA PHE A 63 -3.89 -11.06 -1.67
C PHE A 63 -2.46 -11.54 -1.94
N GLU A 64 -2.11 -12.76 -1.57
CA GLU A 64 -0.77 -13.31 -1.83
C GLU A 64 -0.43 -13.36 -3.31
N ARG A 65 -1.34 -13.86 -4.15
CA ARG A 65 -1.10 -13.91 -5.60
C ARG A 65 -0.90 -12.52 -6.17
N HIS A 66 -1.77 -11.59 -5.78
CA HIS A 66 -1.72 -10.21 -6.25
C HIS A 66 -0.40 -9.54 -5.84
N VAL A 67 -0.08 -9.52 -4.54
CA VAL A 67 1.07 -8.78 -4.03
C VAL A 67 2.41 -9.34 -4.54
N ARG A 68 2.51 -10.66 -4.76
CA ARG A 68 3.68 -11.27 -5.39
C ARG A 68 3.85 -10.82 -6.84
N SER A 69 2.77 -10.80 -7.62
CA SER A 69 2.82 -10.35 -9.01
C SER A 69 3.13 -8.85 -9.10
N HIS A 70 2.49 -8.06 -8.25
CA HIS A 70 2.67 -6.61 -8.15
C HIS A 70 4.13 -6.25 -7.85
N PHE A 71 4.66 -6.76 -6.74
CA PHE A 71 6.03 -6.44 -6.35
C PHE A 71 7.05 -6.96 -7.36
N ALA A 72 6.84 -8.15 -7.95
CA ALA A 72 7.74 -8.66 -8.99
C ALA A 72 7.77 -7.77 -10.24
N GLU A 73 6.62 -7.24 -10.67
CA GLU A 73 6.54 -6.33 -11.83
C GLU A 73 7.24 -5.00 -11.56
N GLU A 74 7.03 -4.41 -10.38
CA GLU A 74 7.69 -3.16 -10.00
C GLU A 74 9.19 -3.34 -9.79
N GLU A 75 9.61 -4.43 -9.13
CA GLU A 75 11.03 -4.75 -8.93
C GLU A 75 11.77 -4.99 -10.24
N GLU A 76 11.15 -5.72 -11.17
CA GLU A 76 11.70 -5.89 -12.51
C GLU A 76 11.77 -4.55 -13.23
N THR A 77 10.73 -3.73 -13.13
CA THR A 77 10.69 -2.38 -13.70
C THR A 77 11.79 -1.48 -13.14
N MET A 78 12.02 -1.49 -11.82
CA MET A 78 13.13 -0.81 -11.16
C MET A 78 14.48 -1.29 -11.70
N ARG A 79 14.64 -2.60 -11.87
CA ARG A 79 15.88 -3.21 -12.37
C ARG A 79 16.18 -2.81 -13.82
N VAL A 80 15.20 -2.95 -14.72
CA VAL A 80 15.40 -2.67 -16.16
C VAL A 80 15.51 -1.18 -16.46
N SER A 81 14.78 -0.34 -15.73
CA SER A 81 14.84 1.12 -15.88
C SER A 81 16.03 1.75 -15.13
N ARG A 82 16.82 0.95 -14.39
CA ARG A 82 17.96 1.40 -13.58
C ARG A 82 17.56 2.48 -12.57
N TYR A 83 16.47 2.22 -11.83
CA TYR A 83 15.99 3.14 -10.81
C TYR A 83 16.94 3.14 -9.59
N ASP A 84 17.63 4.26 -9.36
CA ASP A 84 18.69 4.36 -8.34
C ASP A 84 18.19 4.18 -6.89
N SER A 85 16.91 4.45 -6.64
CA SER A 85 16.32 4.36 -5.29
C SER A 85 15.61 3.03 -5.02
N ALA A 86 15.92 1.97 -5.78
CA ALA A 86 15.25 0.68 -5.69
C ALA A 86 15.44 -0.05 -4.35
N ARG A 87 16.61 0.07 -3.71
CA ARG A 87 16.95 -0.78 -2.54
C ARG A 87 15.93 -0.69 -1.40
N CYS A 88 15.61 0.54 -0.96
CA CYS A 88 14.64 0.73 0.14
C CYS A 88 13.23 0.28 -0.26
N HIS A 89 12.89 0.39 -1.54
CA HIS A 89 11.60 -0.03 -2.07
C HIS A 89 11.46 -1.56 -1.99
N VAL A 90 12.46 -2.31 -2.48
CA VAL A 90 12.49 -3.79 -2.42
C VAL A 90 12.49 -4.29 -0.97
N GLU A 91 13.16 -3.58 -0.05
CA GLU A 91 13.18 -3.93 1.38
C GLU A 91 11.76 -3.86 2.00
N GLU A 92 10.96 -2.84 1.65
CA GLU A 92 9.57 -2.74 2.12
C GLU A 92 8.68 -3.86 1.53
N HIS A 93 8.85 -4.19 0.24
CA HIS A 93 8.16 -5.33 -0.38
C HIS A 93 8.47 -6.65 0.33
N ALA A 94 9.76 -6.90 0.60
CA ALA A 94 10.20 -8.09 1.31
C ALA A 94 9.60 -8.17 2.72
N ALA A 95 9.50 -7.04 3.44
CA ALA A 95 8.89 -6.98 4.77
C ALA A 95 7.39 -7.33 4.75
N VAL A 96 6.65 -6.86 3.73
CA VAL A 96 5.24 -7.22 3.53
C VAL A 96 5.08 -8.70 3.22
N LEU A 97 5.91 -9.26 2.33
CA LEU A 97 5.88 -10.67 1.97
C LEU A 97 6.24 -11.60 3.15
N GLU A 98 7.19 -11.19 3.99
CA GLU A 98 7.55 -11.93 5.19
C GLU A 98 6.43 -11.89 6.23
N SER A 99 5.84 -10.71 6.47
CA SER A 99 4.67 -10.55 7.34
C SER A 99 3.51 -11.44 6.88
N LEU A 100 3.26 -11.50 5.57
CA LEU A 100 2.24 -12.39 4.99
C LEU A 100 2.53 -13.86 5.28
N ARG A 101 3.79 -14.29 5.17
CA ARG A 101 4.21 -15.67 5.50
C ARG A 101 3.89 -16.02 6.95
N GLU A 102 4.22 -15.13 7.89
CA GLU A 102 3.95 -15.31 9.32
C GLU A 102 2.44 -15.33 9.62
N VAL A 103 1.67 -14.43 9.00
CA VAL A 103 0.21 -14.35 9.12
C VAL A 103 -0.44 -15.65 8.65
N LYS A 104 0.00 -16.22 7.52
CA LYS A 104 -0.51 -17.51 7.02
C LYS A 104 -0.28 -18.65 8.02
N ILE A 105 0.88 -18.70 8.66
CA ILE A 105 1.20 -19.72 9.66
C ILE A 105 0.27 -19.58 10.87
N ALA A 106 0.12 -18.36 11.40
CA ALA A 106 -0.76 -18.10 12.53
C ALA A 106 -2.23 -18.39 12.19
N PHE A 107 -2.67 -18.02 10.99
CA PHE A 107 -4.03 -18.30 10.52
C PHE A 107 -4.31 -19.81 10.45
N GLY A 108 -3.36 -20.61 9.96
CA GLY A 108 -3.45 -22.08 9.98
C GLY A 108 -3.54 -22.70 11.39
N GLN A 109 -3.19 -21.93 12.43
CA GLN A 109 -3.34 -22.30 13.84
C GLN A 109 -4.64 -21.76 14.47
N GLY A 110 -5.56 -21.22 13.66
CA GLY A 110 -6.85 -20.69 14.10
C GLY A 110 -6.85 -19.20 14.50
N ARG A 111 -5.76 -18.47 14.25
CA ARG A 111 -5.64 -17.03 14.60
C ARG A 111 -6.15 -16.12 13.48
N ALA A 112 -7.47 -16.06 13.31
CA ALA A 112 -8.11 -15.15 12.34
C ALA A 112 -7.91 -13.66 12.68
N ASP A 113 -7.69 -13.34 13.96
CA ASP A 113 -7.41 -11.98 14.43
C ASP A 113 -6.11 -11.39 13.85
N VAL A 114 -5.09 -12.24 13.63
CA VAL A 114 -3.80 -11.82 13.05
C VAL A 114 -3.96 -11.37 11.60
N VAL A 115 -4.89 -11.99 10.85
CA VAL A 115 -5.21 -11.57 9.47
C VAL A 115 -5.79 -10.15 9.45
N ARG A 116 -6.68 -9.84 10.39
CA ARG A 116 -7.27 -8.49 10.52
C ARG A 116 -6.23 -7.46 10.90
N ALA A 117 -5.38 -7.77 11.88
CA ALA A 117 -4.30 -6.89 12.29
C ALA A 117 -3.34 -6.58 11.12
N PHE A 118 -3.01 -7.61 10.32
CA PHE A 118 -2.20 -7.44 9.12
C PHE A 118 -2.88 -6.54 8.07
N ALA A 119 -4.17 -6.77 7.78
CA ALA A 119 -4.91 -5.95 6.83
C ALA A 119 -5.00 -4.48 7.26
N ILE A 120 -5.15 -4.20 8.56
CA ILE A 120 -5.10 -2.84 9.12
C ILE A 120 -3.72 -2.22 8.88
N ALA A 121 -2.64 -2.96 9.16
CA ALA A 121 -1.28 -2.48 8.95
C ALA A 121 -1.02 -2.16 7.48
N LEU A 122 -1.51 -2.99 6.54
CA LEU A 122 -1.42 -2.73 5.10
C LEU A 122 -2.20 -1.47 4.70
N ALA A 123 -3.40 -1.27 5.24
CA ALA A 123 -4.22 -0.09 4.97
C ALA A 123 -3.54 1.21 5.46
N ASP A 124 -2.73 1.14 6.52
CA ASP A 124 -1.93 2.27 7.00
C ASP A 124 -0.62 2.46 6.21
N TRP A 125 0.02 1.37 5.78
CA TRP A 125 1.28 1.38 5.03
C TRP A 125 1.10 1.90 3.59
N PHE A 126 0.07 1.40 2.89
CA PHE A 126 -0.10 1.58 1.44
C PHE A 126 -0.13 3.06 1.00
N PRO A 127 -0.90 3.98 1.62
CA PRO A 127 -0.89 5.39 1.23
C PRO A 127 0.48 6.07 1.35
N GLY A 128 1.29 5.65 2.34
CA GLY A 128 2.64 6.15 2.54
C GLY A 128 3.59 5.64 1.47
N HIS A 129 3.53 4.34 1.21
CA HIS A 129 4.33 3.66 0.19
C HIS A 129 4.08 4.24 -1.20
N THR A 130 2.82 4.31 -1.64
CA THR A 130 2.44 4.84 -2.96
C THR A 130 2.87 6.27 -3.17
N ARG A 131 2.68 7.14 -2.17
CA ARG A 131 3.02 8.57 -2.28
C ARG A 131 4.53 8.83 -2.34
N VAL A 132 5.34 7.98 -1.72
CA VAL A 132 6.78 8.23 -1.55
C VAL A 132 7.61 7.39 -2.52
N MET A 133 7.41 6.09 -2.54
CA MET A 133 8.25 5.15 -3.28
C MET A 133 7.73 4.96 -4.70
N ASP A 134 6.46 4.59 -4.85
CA ASP A 134 5.86 4.26 -6.15
C ASP A 134 5.76 5.51 -7.02
N GLN A 135 5.37 6.65 -6.45
CA GLN A 135 5.40 7.93 -7.15
C GLN A 135 6.81 8.30 -7.64
N GLY A 136 7.85 7.94 -6.88
CA GLY A 136 9.24 8.13 -7.29
C GLY A 136 9.59 7.29 -8.53
N LEU A 137 9.17 6.02 -8.53
CA LEU A 137 9.33 5.13 -9.69
C LEU A 137 8.54 5.62 -10.90
N ALA A 138 7.26 5.95 -10.75
CA ALA A 138 6.43 6.48 -11.83
C ALA A 138 7.02 7.78 -12.43
N THR A 139 7.53 8.68 -11.58
CA THR A 139 8.22 9.90 -12.03
C THR A 139 9.47 9.58 -12.83
N TRP A 140 10.25 8.58 -12.39
CA TRP A 140 11.43 8.13 -13.11
C TRP A 140 11.09 7.58 -14.50
N LEU A 141 10.07 6.72 -14.59
CA LEU A 141 9.61 6.15 -15.85
C LEU A 141 9.09 7.22 -16.81
N ALA A 142 8.33 8.18 -16.31
CA ALA A 142 7.85 9.30 -17.12
C ALA A 142 9.00 10.18 -17.63
N ARG A 143 10.05 10.43 -16.82
CA ARG A 143 11.25 11.17 -17.27
C ARG A 143 11.98 10.43 -18.38
N GLN A 144 12.11 9.11 -18.28
CA GLN A 144 12.73 8.30 -19.32
C GLN A 144 11.90 8.31 -20.62
N ARG A 145 10.57 8.27 -20.50
CA ARG A 145 9.66 8.22 -21.66
C ARG A 145 9.47 9.57 -22.36
N TRP A 146 9.45 10.66 -21.60
CA TRP A 146 8.98 11.98 -22.07
C TRP A 146 9.94 13.15 -21.77
N GLY A 147 11.04 12.92 -21.07
CA GLY A 147 11.99 13.98 -20.68
C GLY A 147 11.49 14.91 -19.57
N GLY A 148 10.37 14.61 -18.93
CA GLY A 148 9.77 15.43 -17.86
C GLY A 148 8.97 14.61 -16.85
N ALA A 149 8.60 15.22 -15.74
CA ALA A 149 7.69 14.61 -14.77
C ALA A 149 6.22 14.75 -15.22
N PRO A 150 5.35 13.76 -14.95
CA PRO A 150 3.96 13.83 -15.33
C PRO A 150 3.23 14.86 -14.45
N VAL A 151 2.31 15.63 -15.05
CA VAL A 151 1.44 16.56 -14.32
C VAL A 151 0.07 15.90 -14.16
N LEU A 152 -0.23 15.43 -12.95
CA LEU A 152 -1.53 14.85 -12.63
C LEU A 152 -2.50 15.97 -12.23
N ILE A 153 -3.49 16.21 -13.07
CA ILE A 153 -4.59 17.14 -12.77
C ILE A 153 -5.77 16.30 -12.32
N SER A 154 -5.95 16.15 -11.00
CA SER A 154 -7.14 15.54 -10.44
C SER A 154 -8.15 16.61 -10.02
N LYS A 155 -9.45 16.29 -10.15
CA LYS A 155 -10.53 17.08 -9.54
C LYS A 155 -10.49 16.85 -8.02
N LEU A 156 -9.49 17.35 -7.32
CA LEU A 156 -9.62 17.54 -5.87
C LEU A 156 -10.75 18.55 -5.70
N GLY A 157 -11.88 18.08 -5.17
CA GLY A 157 -13.08 18.88 -5.00
C GLY A 157 -12.75 20.20 -4.32
N LEU A 158 -13.32 21.30 -4.85
CA LEU A 158 -13.54 22.50 -4.06
C LEU A 158 -14.22 22.04 -2.76
N ARG A 159 -13.46 22.01 -1.65
CA ARG A 159 -14.10 22.16 -0.35
C ARG A 159 -14.65 23.58 -0.39
N ALA A 160 -15.97 23.71 -0.51
CA ALA A 160 -16.64 24.97 -0.22
C ALA A 160 -16.10 25.44 1.14
N GLY A 161 -15.35 26.55 1.11
CA GLY A 161 -14.74 27.10 2.31
C GLY A 161 -15.83 27.31 3.36
N ALA A 162 -15.60 26.82 4.57
CA ALA A 162 -16.37 27.25 5.72
C ALA A 162 -16.34 28.79 5.76
N PRO A 163 -17.48 29.46 6.03
CA PRO A 163 -17.51 30.90 6.08
C PRO A 163 -16.51 31.40 7.13
N ILE A 164 -15.61 32.28 6.70
CA ILE A 164 -14.79 33.11 7.57
C ILE A 164 -15.75 33.95 8.43
N GLN A 165 -15.96 33.54 9.67
CA GLN A 165 -16.65 34.35 10.65
C GLN A 165 -15.71 35.50 11.02
N GLY A 166 -15.96 36.66 10.43
CA GLY A 166 -15.25 37.89 10.72
C GLY A 166 -15.42 38.26 12.20
N TYR A 167 -14.30 38.55 12.86
CA TYR A 167 -14.32 39.35 14.08
C TYR A 167 -14.58 40.81 13.69
N ALA A 168 -15.69 41.35 14.17
CA ALA A 168 -15.91 42.77 14.39
C ALA A 168 -16.64 42.91 15.72
#